data_AF-A0A160SZT4-F1
#
_entry.id   AF-A0A160SZT4-F1
#
_cell.length_a   1.000
_cell.length_b   1.000
_cell.length_c   1.000
_cell.angle_alpha   90.00
_cell.angle_beta   90.00
_cell.angle_gamma   90.00
#
_symmetry.space_group_name_H-M   'P 1'
#
loop_
_entity.id
_entity.type
_entity.pdbx_description
1 polymer ?
#
loop_
_entity_poly.entity_id
_entity_poly.type
_entity_poly.pdbx_seq_one_letter_code
_entity_poly.pdbx_strand_id
1 'polypeptide(L)'
;MSRAMKLPLAILLACLLGLLLALTPASSPPAQAQDPGTACWTGTWRHWPRWDPLYLAQNGNRVSGNYDYDKGRLSGTLDGDTLTGEWAEWPSYAPPDDAGHFVFTISPDCNSFDGLYNYGDDEDSWMGWGGERIDAPERVAVQVVKPTVTYREQEYPPGDTFFPNSCTEARGAGEGCEMALNALLEQQATEALISCIYAKLNKVMAVLAQAQLDPEEETLVMSIAAQVGFVKCVFGTTREPAELGLNLYQGVARITNLTVGQTISVSSPLATASSAGPGSFVAGYHPQTNEAIFTAYSAPLTVTPLSSAPLVLPPYHAVALTPEGFGPVRALLRLYVPVVVGP
;
A
#
# COMPACT_ATOMS: atom_id res chain seq x y z
N MET A 1 -78.63 -3.03 30.78
CA MET A 1 -78.22 -1.71 31.28
C MET A 1 -76.71 -1.58 31.10
N SER A 2 -76.24 -0.97 30.01
CA SER A 2 -74.81 -0.76 29.73
C SER A 2 -74.48 0.70 29.97
N ARG A 3 -73.56 1.00 30.91
CA ARG A 3 -73.08 2.35 31.19
C ARG A 3 -71.92 2.65 30.24
N ALA A 4 -72.17 3.52 29.26
CA ALA A 4 -71.13 4.08 28.40
C ALA A 4 -70.19 4.99 29.22
N MET A 5 -68.91 4.62 29.25
CA MET A 5 -67.84 5.38 29.89
C MET A 5 -67.44 6.54 28.96
N LYS A 6 -67.86 7.76 29.31
CA LYS A 6 -67.46 8.98 28.60
C LYS A 6 -66.07 9.39 29.09
N LEU A 7 -65.03 9.05 28.32
CA LEU A 7 -63.69 9.58 28.55
C LEU A 7 -63.70 11.07 28.11
N PRO A 8 -63.32 12.02 28.98
CA PRO A 8 -63.37 13.44 28.63
C PRO A 8 -62.28 13.77 27.60
N LEU A 9 -62.71 14.32 26.46
CA LEU A 9 -61.90 14.75 25.32
C LEU A 9 -60.70 15.66 25.71
N ALA A 10 -60.76 16.30 26.87
CA ALA A 10 -59.70 17.13 27.44
C ALA A 10 -58.42 16.35 27.81
N ILE A 11 -58.51 15.06 28.16
CA ILE A 11 -57.33 14.23 28.52
C ILE A 11 -56.59 13.77 27.25
N LEU A 12 -57.31 13.57 26.15
CA LEU A 12 -56.73 13.18 24.86
C LEU A 12 -55.94 14.34 24.21
N LEU A 13 -56.37 15.58 24.41
CA LEU A 13 -55.69 16.77 23.88
C LEU A 13 -54.41 17.12 24.67
N ALA A 14 -54.37 16.85 25.97
CA ALA A 14 -53.18 17.07 26.80
C ALA A 14 -52.05 16.05 26.50
N CYS A 15 -52.38 14.80 26.16
CA CYS A 15 -51.39 13.81 25.75
C CYS A 15 -50.81 14.09 24.35
N LEU A 16 -51.59 14.66 23.43
CA LEU A 16 -51.12 15.01 22.08
C LEU A 16 -50.22 16.26 22.06
N LEU A 17 -50.42 17.22 22.98
CA LEU A 17 -49.53 18.38 23.12
C LEU A 17 -48.21 18.02 23.82
N GLY A 18 -48.20 17.03 24.71
CA GLY A 18 -46.99 16.53 25.37
C GLY A 18 -46.07 15.73 24.44
N LEU A 19 -46.63 15.07 23.41
CA LEU A 19 -45.86 14.26 22.47
C LEU A 19 -45.17 15.08 21.36
N LEU A 20 -45.62 16.32 21.09
CA LEU A 20 -44.99 17.22 20.12
C LEU A 20 -43.77 17.99 20.66
N LEU A 21 -43.52 17.97 21.97
CA LEU A 21 -42.36 18.65 22.60
C LEU A 21 -41.13 17.75 22.78
N ALA A 22 -41.20 16.47 22.42
CA ALA A 22 -40.09 15.51 22.55
C ALA A 22 -39.33 15.24 21.24
N LEU A 23 -39.64 15.96 20.16
CA LEU A 23 -39.00 15.84 18.84
C LEU A 23 -38.03 17.00 18.55
N THR A 24 -37.26 17.43 19.56
CA THR A 24 -36.07 18.23 19.25
C THR A 24 -35.04 17.28 18.63
N PRO A 25 -34.64 17.44 17.35
CA PRO A 25 -33.54 16.65 16.82
C PRO A 25 -32.34 16.87 17.73
N ALA A 26 -31.77 15.78 18.27
CA ALA A 26 -30.54 15.85 19.03
C ALA A 26 -29.51 16.52 18.11
N SER A 27 -29.10 17.74 18.48
CA SER A 27 -28.01 18.44 17.83
C SER A 27 -26.78 17.54 17.95
N SER A 28 -26.38 16.93 16.83
CA SER A 28 -25.12 16.21 16.72
C SER A 28 -24.01 17.10 17.30
N PRO A 29 -23.12 16.58 18.16
CA PRO A 29 -21.96 17.34 18.59
C PRO A 29 -21.25 17.92 17.35
N PRO A 30 -20.77 19.17 17.39
CA PRO A 30 -19.98 19.71 16.30
C PRO A 30 -18.81 18.74 16.05
N ALA A 31 -18.64 18.33 14.79
CA ALA A 31 -17.51 17.54 14.35
C ALA A 31 -16.23 18.24 14.84
N GLN A 32 -15.60 17.66 15.86
CA GLN A 32 -14.34 18.20 16.34
C GLN A 32 -13.33 17.93 15.24
N ALA A 33 -12.78 18.99 14.64
CA ALA A 33 -11.69 18.88 13.69
C ALA A 33 -10.61 17.97 14.29
N GLN A 34 -10.35 16.85 13.62
CA GLN A 34 -9.36 15.88 14.08
C GLN A 34 -7.98 16.57 14.09
N ASP A 35 -7.17 16.27 15.11
CA ASP A 35 -5.78 16.67 15.13
C ASP A 35 -5.08 16.02 13.90
N PRO A 36 -4.47 16.80 12.99
CA PRO A 36 -3.73 16.25 11.86
C PRO A 36 -2.57 15.30 12.28
N GLY A 37 -2.25 15.24 13.57
CA GLY A 37 -1.35 14.24 14.16
C GLY A 37 -1.90 12.81 14.24
N THR A 38 -3.20 12.58 14.09
CA THR A 38 -3.74 11.22 14.04
C THR A 38 -3.53 10.65 12.64
N ALA A 39 -2.71 9.60 12.53
CA ALA A 39 -2.34 8.97 11.25
C ALA A 39 -3.48 8.14 10.64
N CYS A 40 -4.67 8.71 10.55
CA CYS A 40 -5.89 8.06 10.09
C CYS A 40 -5.84 7.68 8.62
N TRP A 41 -4.98 8.26 7.80
CA TRP A 41 -4.90 7.89 6.39
C TRP A 41 -3.96 6.72 6.12
N THR A 42 -2.98 6.47 6.98
CA THR A 42 -2.01 5.37 6.78
C THR A 42 -2.70 4.01 6.82
N GLY A 43 -2.49 3.18 5.80
CA GLY A 43 -2.98 1.80 5.77
C GLY A 43 -3.40 1.35 4.37
N THR A 44 -4.08 0.21 4.32
CA THR A 44 -4.64 -0.34 3.09
C THR A 44 -6.16 -0.18 3.09
N TRP A 45 -6.68 0.24 1.94
CA TRP A 45 -8.07 0.59 1.73
C TRP A 45 -8.62 -0.19 0.56
N ARG A 46 -9.84 -0.71 0.67
CA ARG A 46 -10.63 -1.16 -0.46
C ARG A 46 -11.44 0.03 -0.95
N HIS A 47 -11.11 0.57 -2.11
CA HIS A 47 -11.77 1.77 -2.63
C HIS A 47 -12.75 1.46 -3.76
N TRP A 48 -13.74 2.30 -3.99
CA TRP A 48 -14.66 2.21 -5.12
C TRP A 48 -14.48 3.44 -6.03
N PRO A 49 -14.77 3.32 -7.33
CA PRO A 49 -15.52 2.25 -8.00
C PRO A 49 -14.73 0.97 -8.36
N ARG A 50 -13.42 0.90 -8.09
CA ARG A 50 -12.53 -0.13 -8.66
C ARG A 50 -12.38 -1.41 -7.83
N TRP A 51 -12.57 -1.33 -6.51
CA TRP A 51 -12.47 -2.43 -5.53
C TRP A 51 -11.09 -3.08 -5.40
N ASP A 52 -10.05 -2.52 -6.00
CA ASP A 52 -8.66 -2.90 -5.74
C ASP A 52 -8.10 -2.23 -4.47
N PRO A 53 -6.94 -2.67 -3.96
CA PRO A 53 -6.31 -2.06 -2.81
C PRO A 53 -5.66 -0.71 -3.14
N LEU A 54 -6.04 0.32 -2.38
CA LEU A 54 -5.36 1.61 -2.29
C LEU A 54 -4.47 1.61 -1.05
N TYR A 55 -3.17 1.85 -1.23
CA TYR A 55 -2.19 1.94 -0.15
C TYR A 55 -1.88 3.39 0.11
N LEU A 56 -2.08 3.84 1.35
CA LEU A 56 -1.85 5.23 1.75
C LEU A 56 -0.83 5.30 2.89
N ALA A 57 -0.01 6.34 2.89
CA ALA A 57 0.88 6.69 3.97
C ALA A 57 0.75 8.18 4.30
N GLN A 58 0.47 8.46 5.57
CA GLN A 58 0.40 9.80 6.12
C GLN A 58 1.70 10.16 6.83
N ASN A 59 2.21 11.34 6.52
CA ASN A 59 3.36 11.95 7.17
C ASN A 59 3.05 13.40 7.53
N GLY A 60 2.63 13.62 8.77
CA GLY A 60 2.10 14.92 9.20
C GLY A 60 0.84 15.27 8.40
N ASN A 61 0.86 16.42 7.74
CA ASN A 61 -0.25 16.88 6.90
C ASN A 61 -0.14 16.43 5.42
N ARG A 62 0.80 15.56 5.06
CA ARG A 62 0.90 15.00 3.70
C ARG A 62 0.42 13.57 3.70
N VAL A 63 -0.35 13.19 2.68
CA VAL A 63 -0.71 11.81 2.40
C VAL A 63 -0.31 11.49 0.98
N SER A 64 0.33 10.34 0.78
CA SER A 64 0.65 9.83 -0.54
C SER A 64 0.28 8.36 -0.63
N GLY A 65 0.01 7.90 -1.84
CA GLY A 65 -0.47 6.55 -2.05
C GLY A 65 -0.39 6.07 -3.48
N ASN A 66 -0.68 4.79 -3.65
CA ASN A 66 -0.82 4.15 -4.94
C ASN A 66 -1.89 3.06 -4.91
N TYR A 67 -2.39 2.72 -6.08
CA TYR A 67 -3.30 1.62 -6.32
C TYR A 67 -2.87 0.91 -7.61
N ASP A 68 -3.29 -0.34 -7.79
CA ASP A 68 -2.74 -1.18 -8.86
C ASP A 68 -3.39 -0.87 -10.22
N TYR A 69 -4.66 -0.44 -10.22
CA TYR A 69 -5.34 0.02 -11.43
C TYR A 69 -4.55 1.14 -12.12
N ASP A 70 -4.23 0.92 -13.39
CA ASP A 70 -3.41 1.81 -14.24
C ASP A 70 -2.15 2.37 -13.59
N LYS A 71 -1.56 1.62 -12.64
CA LYS A 71 -0.38 2.04 -11.85
C LYS A 71 -0.61 3.41 -11.21
N GLY A 72 -1.82 3.63 -10.72
CA GLY A 72 -2.28 4.89 -10.20
C GLY A 72 -1.53 5.31 -8.94
N ARG A 73 -1.37 6.62 -8.81
CA ARG A 73 -0.72 7.26 -7.66
C ARG A 73 -1.52 8.48 -7.26
N LEU A 74 -1.45 8.82 -5.98
CA LEU A 74 -2.06 10.04 -5.47
C LEU A 74 -1.19 10.69 -4.40
N SER A 75 -1.33 12.00 -4.28
CA SER A 75 -0.72 12.78 -3.21
C SER A 75 -1.61 13.96 -2.85
N GLY A 76 -1.76 14.25 -1.56
CA GLY A 76 -2.57 15.35 -1.08
C GLY A 76 -2.10 15.92 0.24
N THR A 77 -2.74 17.02 0.64
CA THR A 77 -2.53 17.73 1.89
C THR A 77 -3.79 17.65 2.74
N LEU A 78 -3.59 17.43 4.05
CA LEU A 78 -4.64 17.37 5.04
C LEU A 78 -4.97 18.75 5.62
N ASP A 79 -6.25 19.04 5.70
CA ASP A 79 -6.85 20.10 6.49
C ASP A 79 -8.01 19.52 7.31
N GLY A 80 -7.78 19.28 8.60
CA GLY A 80 -8.70 18.55 9.46
C GLY A 80 -8.91 17.10 9.02
N ASP A 81 -10.16 16.75 8.69
CA ASP A 81 -10.59 15.43 8.18
C ASP A 81 -10.57 15.35 6.65
N THR A 82 -10.24 16.45 5.97
CA THR A 82 -10.29 16.56 4.51
C THR A 82 -8.88 16.41 3.92
N LEU A 83 -8.75 15.49 2.97
CA LEU A 83 -7.56 15.31 2.14
C LEU A 83 -7.85 15.84 0.73
N THR A 84 -7.08 16.84 0.30
CA THR A 84 -7.18 17.40 -1.05
C THR A 84 -5.87 17.19 -1.78
N GLY A 85 -5.93 16.79 -3.05
CA GLY A 85 -4.73 16.56 -3.82
C GLY A 85 -4.96 16.18 -5.27
N GLU A 86 -3.95 15.55 -5.84
CA GLU A 86 -3.91 15.12 -7.23
C GLU A 86 -3.71 13.61 -7.31
N TRP A 87 -4.35 13.00 -8.31
CA TRP A 87 -4.14 11.62 -8.71
C TRP A 87 -3.60 11.58 -10.15
N ALA A 88 -2.85 10.54 -10.48
CA ALA A 88 -2.31 10.33 -11.83
C ALA A 88 -2.13 8.84 -12.14
N GLU A 89 -2.36 8.46 -13.38
CA GLU A 89 -2.34 7.09 -13.89
C GLU A 89 -1.39 6.96 -15.10
N TRP A 90 -0.93 5.74 -15.39
CA TRP A 90 -0.23 5.42 -16.63
C TRP A 90 -1.23 5.46 -17.80
N PRO A 91 -0.85 5.84 -19.04
CA PRO A 91 0.51 6.03 -19.55
C PRO A 91 1.15 7.39 -19.35
N SER A 92 0.39 8.48 -19.37
CA SER A 92 0.99 9.81 -19.42
C SER A 92 1.23 10.42 -18.05
N TYR A 93 0.49 9.98 -17.02
CA TYR A 93 0.43 10.63 -15.71
C TYR A 93 0.14 12.13 -15.81
N ALA A 94 -0.61 12.52 -16.84
CA ALA A 94 -0.86 13.90 -17.19
C ALA A 94 -2.32 14.10 -17.61
N PRO A 95 -2.87 15.31 -17.41
CA PRO A 95 -4.18 15.67 -17.94
C PRO A 95 -4.26 15.54 -19.47
N PRO A 96 -5.47 15.40 -20.02
CA PRO A 96 -6.75 15.44 -19.32
C PRO A 96 -7.17 14.08 -18.74
N ASP A 97 -6.70 12.98 -19.32
CA ASP A 97 -7.32 11.66 -19.09
C ASP A 97 -6.58 10.81 -18.05
N ASP A 98 -5.28 11.06 -17.82
CA ASP A 98 -4.45 10.24 -16.92
C ASP A 98 -4.01 11.00 -15.65
N ALA A 99 -4.68 12.10 -15.32
CA ALA A 99 -4.48 12.81 -14.06
C ALA A 99 -5.66 13.74 -13.75
N GLY A 100 -5.80 14.13 -12.49
CA GLY A 100 -6.77 15.13 -12.06
C GLY A 100 -6.70 15.39 -10.56
N HIS A 101 -7.75 16.00 -10.03
CA HIS A 101 -7.84 16.41 -8.63
C HIS A 101 -8.76 15.48 -7.84
N PHE A 102 -8.58 15.46 -6.53
CA PHE A 102 -9.46 14.75 -5.61
C PHE A 102 -9.67 15.52 -4.31
N VAL A 103 -10.82 15.27 -3.68
CA VAL A 103 -11.15 15.73 -2.32
C VAL A 103 -11.81 14.58 -1.57
N PHE A 104 -11.15 14.07 -0.54
CA PHE A 104 -11.65 12.98 0.30
C PHE A 104 -11.87 13.48 1.72
N THR A 105 -12.86 12.92 2.42
CA THR A 105 -13.16 13.19 3.82
C THR A 105 -13.16 11.88 4.59
N ILE A 106 -12.34 11.77 5.63
CA ILE A 106 -12.24 10.57 6.45
C ILE A 106 -13.33 10.51 7.52
N SER A 107 -13.82 9.31 7.80
CA SER A 107 -14.76 9.08 8.89
C SER A 107 -14.11 9.33 10.25
N PRO A 108 -14.86 9.75 11.29
CA PRO A 108 -14.31 9.99 12.62
C PRO A 108 -13.65 8.78 13.28
N ASP A 109 -14.04 7.57 12.89
CA ASP A 109 -13.47 6.30 13.37
C ASP A 109 -12.29 5.81 12.52
N CYS A 110 -11.92 6.55 11.48
CA CYS A 110 -10.80 6.29 10.58
C CYS A 110 -10.88 4.95 9.85
N ASN A 111 -12.09 4.41 9.67
CA ASN A 111 -12.34 3.14 8.98
C ASN A 111 -12.93 3.31 7.57
N SER A 112 -13.37 4.50 7.19
CA SER A 112 -13.82 4.77 5.82
C SER A 112 -13.49 6.21 5.41
N PHE A 113 -13.50 6.47 4.11
CA PHE A 113 -13.53 7.83 3.57
C PHE A 113 -14.52 7.90 2.42
N ASP A 114 -15.11 9.08 2.24
CA ASP A 114 -15.96 9.42 1.11
C ASP A 114 -15.34 10.61 0.39
N GLY A 115 -15.55 10.71 -0.91
CA GLY A 115 -14.92 11.78 -1.66
C GLY A 115 -15.28 11.83 -3.13
N LEU A 116 -14.61 12.76 -3.79
CA LEU A 116 -14.80 13.08 -5.20
C LEU A 116 -13.45 13.18 -5.90
N TYR A 117 -13.44 12.85 -7.19
CA TYR A 117 -12.32 13.12 -8.09
C TYR A 117 -12.82 13.63 -9.44
N ASN A 118 -11.95 14.31 -10.19
CA ASN A 118 -12.20 14.71 -11.57
C ASN A 118 -11.02 14.34 -12.48
N TYR A 119 -11.22 14.50 -13.79
CA TYR A 119 -10.18 14.37 -14.81
C TYR A 119 -9.69 15.76 -15.23
N GLY A 120 -8.37 15.93 -15.33
CA GLY A 120 -7.70 17.19 -15.64
C GLY A 120 -8.12 18.33 -14.72
N ASP A 121 -8.42 19.47 -15.32
CA ASP A 121 -8.87 20.68 -14.62
C ASP A 121 -10.39 20.90 -14.77
N ASP A 122 -11.15 19.85 -15.10
CA ASP A 122 -12.61 19.96 -15.28
C ASP A 122 -13.31 20.00 -13.92
N GLU A 123 -13.49 21.21 -13.38
CA GLU A 123 -14.18 21.44 -12.09
C GLU A 123 -15.68 21.09 -12.12
N ASP A 124 -16.28 20.86 -13.29
CA ASP A 124 -17.71 20.57 -13.42
C ASP A 124 -18.00 19.05 -13.46
N SER A 125 -16.96 18.21 -13.56
CA SER A 125 -17.10 16.76 -13.81
C SER A 125 -16.56 15.89 -12.68
N TRP A 126 -17.08 16.11 -11.46
CA TRP A 126 -16.73 15.33 -10.28
C TRP A 126 -17.46 13.98 -10.24
N MET A 127 -16.74 12.92 -9.89
CA MET A 127 -17.24 11.56 -9.71
C MET A 127 -16.91 11.04 -8.31
N GLY A 128 -17.72 10.11 -7.81
CA GLY A 128 -17.54 9.54 -6.48
C GLY A 128 -16.33 8.62 -6.38
N TRP A 129 -15.53 8.81 -5.32
CA TRP A 129 -14.46 7.91 -4.91
C TRP A 129 -14.41 7.86 -3.39
N GLY A 130 -14.68 6.68 -2.82
CA GLY A 130 -14.49 6.45 -1.39
C GLY A 130 -13.78 5.13 -1.14
N GLY A 131 -13.56 4.81 0.13
CA GLY A 131 -12.93 3.55 0.51
C GLY A 131 -13.20 3.13 1.95
N GLU A 132 -13.06 1.84 2.20
CA GLU A 132 -13.12 1.22 3.52
C GLU A 132 -11.74 0.65 3.87
N ARG A 133 -11.30 0.83 5.11
CA ARG A 133 -10.05 0.26 5.60
C ARG A 133 -10.17 -1.26 5.62
N ILE A 134 -9.11 -1.93 5.16
CA ILE A 134 -9.01 -3.39 5.20
C ILE A 134 -7.76 -3.84 5.95
N ASP A 135 -7.85 -4.99 6.60
CA ASP A 135 -6.71 -5.69 7.18
C ASP A 135 -6.01 -6.49 6.06
N ALA A 136 -5.11 -5.82 5.34
CA ALA A 136 -4.30 -6.38 4.27
C ALA A 136 -2.82 -6.14 4.60
N PRO A 137 -1.90 -7.05 4.19
CA PRO A 137 -0.48 -6.89 4.48
C PRO A 137 0.02 -5.54 3.95
N GLU A 138 0.64 -4.76 4.83
CA GLU A 138 1.21 -3.47 4.46
C GLU A 138 2.27 -3.65 3.37
N ARG A 139 2.18 -2.84 2.31
CA ARG A 139 3.23 -2.80 1.29
C ARG A 139 4.48 -2.12 1.84
N VAL A 140 5.63 -2.48 1.26
CA VAL A 140 6.89 -1.78 1.53
C VAL A 140 6.69 -0.32 1.16
N ALA A 141 6.94 0.56 2.14
CA ALA A 141 6.81 2.00 1.99
C ALA A 141 8.21 2.62 2.00
N VAL A 142 8.48 3.49 1.04
CA VAL A 142 9.70 4.29 0.95
C VAL A 142 9.36 5.74 1.19
N GLN A 143 9.66 6.20 2.41
CA GLN A 143 9.48 7.60 2.78
C GLN A 143 10.72 8.40 2.35
N VAL A 144 10.51 9.46 1.58
CA VAL A 144 11.54 10.41 1.19
C VAL A 144 11.76 11.39 2.33
N VAL A 145 12.94 11.34 2.93
CA VAL A 145 13.27 12.19 4.08
C VAL A 145 13.83 13.53 3.63
N LYS A 146 14.80 13.52 2.69
CA LYS A 146 15.44 14.70 2.08
C LYS A 146 16.66 14.33 1.22
N PRO A 147 17.08 15.19 0.26
CA PRO A 147 16.23 15.98 -0.64
C PRO A 147 15.31 15.07 -1.49
N THR A 148 14.76 15.60 -2.59
CA THR A 148 14.02 14.84 -3.60
C THR A 148 14.77 13.58 -4.02
N VAL A 149 14.07 12.45 -4.04
CA VAL A 149 14.58 11.15 -4.53
C VAL A 149 14.03 10.92 -5.93
N THR A 150 14.86 10.44 -6.85
CA THR A 150 14.41 9.99 -8.17
C THR A 150 14.29 8.47 -8.17
N TYR A 151 13.11 7.94 -8.45
CA TYR A 151 12.86 6.50 -8.63
C TYR A 151 12.15 6.27 -9.96
N ARG A 152 12.75 5.43 -10.82
CA ARG A 152 12.27 5.17 -12.20
C ARG A 152 11.96 6.44 -12.99
N GLU A 153 12.93 7.36 -13.03
CA GLU A 153 12.82 8.64 -13.74
C GLU A 153 11.74 9.60 -13.22
N GLN A 154 11.09 9.25 -12.10
CA GLN A 154 10.12 10.11 -11.41
C GLN A 154 10.74 10.72 -10.16
N GLU A 155 10.46 12.00 -9.92
CA GLU A 155 10.87 12.72 -8.73
C GLU A 155 9.84 12.61 -7.60
N TYR A 156 10.32 12.34 -6.38
CA TYR A 156 9.54 12.29 -5.16
C TYR A 156 10.11 13.29 -4.15
N PRO A 157 9.39 14.38 -3.82
CA PRO A 157 9.88 15.43 -2.93
C PRO A 157 10.00 14.97 -1.46
N PRO A 158 10.73 15.72 -0.61
CA PRO A 158 10.81 15.45 0.82
C PRO A 158 9.43 15.43 1.49
N GLY A 159 9.18 14.41 2.30
CA GLY A 159 7.93 14.20 3.01
C GLY A 159 7.01 13.18 2.35
N ASP A 160 7.18 12.92 1.06
CA ASP A 160 6.36 11.95 0.33
C ASP A 160 6.76 10.52 0.66
N THR A 161 5.79 9.62 0.55
CA THR A 161 5.99 8.17 0.66
C THR A 161 5.56 7.53 -0.65
N PHE A 162 6.45 6.78 -1.28
CA PHE A 162 6.10 5.97 -2.44
C PHE A 162 6.17 4.50 -2.09
N PHE A 163 5.32 3.71 -2.74
CA PHE A 163 5.25 2.28 -2.56
C PHE A 163 5.85 1.64 -3.80
N PRO A 164 7.15 1.27 -3.78
CA PRO A 164 7.74 0.61 -4.92
C PRO A 164 6.95 -0.65 -5.23
N ASN A 165 6.63 -0.85 -6.50
CA ASN A 165 6.05 -2.09 -6.96
C ASN A 165 6.94 -3.23 -6.47
N SER A 166 6.44 -4.11 -5.62
CA SER A 166 7.17 -5.26 -5.05
C SER A 166 7.50 -6.34 -6.10
N CYS A 167 7.42 -5.98 -7.38
CA CYS A 167 7.71 -6.84 -8.51
C CYS A 167 8.91 -6.26 -9.25
N THR A 168 10.02 -6.99 -9.21
CA THR A 168 11.09 -6.90 -10.19
C THR A 168 10.50 -6.72 -11.59
N GLU A 169 10.81 -5.60 -12.25
CA GLU A 169 10.52 -5.38 -13.67
C GLU A 169 11.29 -6.32 -14.61
N ALA A 170 12.03 -7.28 -14.07
CA ALA A 170 12.51 -8.44 -14.79
C ALA A 170 11.87 -9.70 -14.20
N ARG A 171 10.95 -10.28 -14.98
CA ARG A 171 10.23 -11.55 -14.75
C ARG A 171 9.08 -11.43 -13.77
N GLY A 172 7.87 -11.48 -14.35
CA GLY A 172 6.63 -11.37 -13.62
C GLY A 172 6.52 -12.36 -12.47
N ALA A 173 6.30 -11.83 -11.26
CA ALA A 173 5.03 -11.92 -10.56
C ALA A 173 5.12 -11.33 -9.15
N GLY A 174 3.95 -10.99 -8.60
CA GLY A 174 3.75 -10.87 -7.16
C GLY A 174 2.66 -9.89 -6.76
N GLU A 175 1.39 -10.22 -7.04
CA GLU A 175 0.19 -9.64 -6.41
C GLU A 175 -0.04 -8.12 -6.58
N GLY A 176 0.17 -7.68 -7.83
CA GLY A 176 -0.59 -6.62 -8.52
C GLY A 176 -0.86 -6.99 -9.99
N CYS A 177 -0.72 -8.28 -10.34
CA CYS A 177 -0.68 -8.77 -11.73
C CYS A 177 -1.93 -9.57 -12.16
N GLU A 178 -3.06 -9.47 -11.45
CA GLU A 178 -4.30 -10.08 -11.97
C GLU A 178 -4.81 -9.36 -13.23
N MET A 179 -4.48 -8.09 -13.46
CA MET A 179 -4.78 -7.43 -14.74
C MET A 179 -3.81 -7.80 -15.87
N ALA A 180 -2.61 -8.28 -15.54
CA ALA A 180 -1.71 -8.86 -16.54
C ALA A 180 -2.24 -10.21 -17.08
N LEU A 181 -3.17 -10.87 -16.36
CA LEU A 181 -3.75 -12.16 -16.73
C LEU A 181 -4.53 -12.09 -18.05
N ASN A 182 -5.27 -11.00 -18.30
CA ASN A 182 -6.01 -10.80 -19.55
C ASN A 182 -5.10 -10.30 -20.69
N ALA A 183 -4.14 -9.44 -20.40
CA ALA A 183 -3.15 -8.98 -21.39
C ALA A 183 -2.17 -10.11 -21.84
N LEU A 184 -1.82 -11.03 -20.93
CA LEU A 184 -1.01 -12.22 -21.24
C LEU A 184 -1.77 -13.26 -22.06
N LEU A 185 -3.09 -13.38 -21.86
CA LEU A 185 -3.94 -14.24 -22.69
C LEU A 185 -4.04 -13.75 -24.13
N GLU A 186 -3.93 -12.44 -24.37
CA GLU A 186 -4.01 -11.86 -25.72
C GLU A 186 -2.67 -11.82 -26.47
N GLN A 187 -1.51 -11.78 -25.79
CA GLN A 187 -0.26 -11.43 -26.49
C GLN A 187 0.83 -12.49 -26.67
N GLN A 188 1.05 -13.51 -25.84
CA GLN A 188 2.10 -14.53 -26.10
C GLN A 188 2.19 -15.58 -24.98
N ALA A 189 1.55 -16.73 -25.13
CA ALA A 189 1.97 -17.94 -24.41
C ALA A 189 3.02 -18.67 -25.27
N THR A 190 4.28 -18.71 -24.80
CA THR A 190 5.33 -19.48 -25.48
C THR A 190 5.01 -20.98 -25.44
N GLU A 191 5.40 -21.72 -26.50
CA GLU A 191 5.16 -23.17 -26.64
C GLU A 191 5.64 -24.00 -25.41
N ALA A 192 6.66 -23.51 -24.71
CA ALA A 192 7.19 -24.14 -23.50
C ALA A 192 6.22 -24.07 -22.31
N LEU A 193 5.51 -22.96 -22.12
CA LEU A 193 4.52 -22.80 -21.05
C LEU A 193 3.32 -23.70 -21.31
N ILE A 194 2.83 -23.70 -22.56
CA ILE A 194 1.75 -24.57 -23.02
C ILE A 194 2.14 -26.04 -22.78
N SER A 195 3.31 -26.46 -23.23
CA SER A 195 3.81 -27.84 -23.05
C SER A 195 3.91 -28.25 -21.56
N CYS A 196 4.38 -27.37 -20.69
CA CYS A 196 4.46 -27.64 -19.25
C CYS A 196 3.07 -27.83 -18.61
N ILE A 197 2.13 -26.94 -18.92
CA ILE A 197 0.77 -27.00 -18.38
C ILE A 197 0.07 -28.28 -18.86
N TYR A 198 0.15 -28.57 -20.17
CA TYR A 198 -0.40 -29.79 -20.74
C TYR A 198 0.21 -31.06 -20.11
N ALA A 199 1.52 -31.10 -19.87
CA ALA A 199 2.16 -32.26 -19.23
C ALA A 199 1.70 -32.47 -17.78
N LYS A 200 1.34 -31.41 -17.05
CA LYS A 200 0.81 -31.51 -15.68
C LYS A 200 -0.68 -31.87 -15.68
N LEU A 201 -1.48 -31.26 -16.56
CA LEU A 201 -2.89 -31.59 -16.71
C LEU A 201 -3.10 -33.04 -17.14
N ASN A 202 -2.27 -33.57 -18.04
CA ASN A 202 -2.32 -34.99 -18.44
C ASN A 202 -2.15 -35.96 -17.27
N LYS A 203 -1.33 -35.61 -16.26
CA LYS A 203 -1.18 -36.42 -15.05
C LYS A 203 -2.41 -36.36 -14.16
N VAL A 204 -3.07 -35.21 -14.09
CA VAL A 204 -4.32 -35.05 -13.33
C VAL A 204 -5.47 -35.77 -14.02
N MET A 205 -5.59 -35.66 -15.34
CA MET A 205 -6.59 -36.39 -16.14
C MET A 205 -6.46 -37.91 -15.96
N ALA A 206 -5.24 -38.44 -15.88
CA ALA A 206 -5.01 -39.86 -15.63
C ALA A 206 -5.49 -40.32 -14.24
N VAL A 207 -5.45 -39.43 -13.24
CA VAL A 207 -5.95 -39.69 -11.88
C VAL A 207 -7.47 -39.52 -11.83
N LEU A 208 -8.01 -38.48 -12.47
CA LEU A 208 -9.45 -38.21 -12.54
C LEU A 208 -10.22 -39.34 -13.22
N ALA A 209 -9.66 -39.89 -14.31
CA ALA A 209 -10.24 -41.05 -14.99
C ALA A 209 -10.42 -42.28 -14.09
N GLN A 210 -9.69 -42.35 -12.97
CA GLN A 210 -9.78 -43.44 -11.99
C GLN A 210 -10.65 -43.08 -10.77
N ALA A 211 -10.91 -41.79 -10.55
CA ALA A 211 -11.53 -41.27 -9.32
C ALA A 211 -13.07 -41.32 -9.31
N GLN A 212 -13.73 -41.62 -10.44
CA GLN A 212 -15.20 -41.65 -10.58
C GLN A 212 -15.90 -40.42 -9.95
N LEU A 213 -15.36 -39.23 -10.20
CA LEU A 213 -15.95 -37.98 -9.73
C LEU A 213 -17.22 -37.67 -10.51
N ASP A 214 -18.14 -36.94 -9.88
CA ASP A 214 -19.25 -36.34 -10.62
C ASP A 214 -18.78 -35.14 -11.46
N PRO A 215 -19.58 -34.67 -12.44
CA PRO A 215 -19.17 -33.61 -13.36
C PRO A 215 -18.82 -32.27 -12.69
N GLU A 216 -19.41 -31.94 -11.53
CA GLU A 216 -19.12 -30.69 -10.82
C GLU A 216 -17.79 -30.80 -10.08
N GLU A 217 -17.53 -31.95 -9.44
CA GLU A 217 -16.25 -32.26 -8.80
C GLU A 217 -15.11 -32.36 -9.81
N GLU A 218 -15.34 -32.96 -10.98
CA GLU A 218 -14.36 -33.04 -12.07
C GLU A 218 -13.98 -31.63 -12.56
N THR A 219 -14.97 -30.76 -12.74
CA THR A 219 -14.78 -29.36 -13.15
C THR A 219 -13.97 -28.59 -12.11
N LEU A 220 -14.30 -28.75 -10.82
CA LEU A 220 -13.58 -28.11 -9.72
C LEU A 220 -12.13 -28.60 -9.64
N VAL A 221 -11.89 -29.90 -9.69
CA VAL A 221 -10.53 -30.46 -9.64
C VAL A 221 -9.71 -30.03 -10.85
N MET A 222 -10.31 -29.93 -12.03
CA MET A 222 -9.64 -29.41 -13.23
C MET A 222 -9.29 -27.93 -13.12
N SER A 223 -10.17 -27.10 -12.54
CA SER A 223 -9.87 -25.69 -12.30
C SER A 223 -8.68 -25.50 -11.33
N ILE A 224 -8.67 -26.27 -10.23
CA ILE A 224 -7.58 -26.28 -9.24
C ILE A 224 -6.28 -26.78 -9.89
N ALA A 225 -6.35 -27.86 -10.66
CA ALA A 225 -5.19 -28.44 -11.33
C ALA A 225 -4.59 -27.52 -12.40
N ALA A 226 -5.44 -26.80 -13.15
CA ALA A 226 -4.99 -25.79 -14.10
C ALA A 226 -4.29 -24.63 -13.37
N GLN A 227 -4.86 -24.13 -12.28
CA GLN A 227 -4.29 -23.04 -11.49
C GLN A 227 -2.96 -23.44 -10.83
N VAL A 228 -2.90 -24.60 -10.18
CA VAL A 228 -1.68 -25.13 -9.55
C VAL A 228 -0.63 -25.52 -10.59
N GLY A 229 -1.06 -26.07 -11.72
CA GLY A 229 -0.20 -26.43 -12.86
C GLY A 229 0.46 -25.19 -13.45
N PHE A 230 -0.33 -24.13 -13.68
CA PHE A 230 0.13 -22.83 -14.13
C PHE A 230 1.13 -22.22 -13.16
N VAL A 231 0.80 -22.14 -11.86
CA VAL A 231 1.71 -21.64 -10.82
C VAL A 231 3.05 -22.40 -10.85
N LYS A 232 3.04 -23.72 -10.95
CA LYS A 232 4.28 -24.52 -10.99
C LYS A 232 5.06 -24.39 -12.31
N CYS A 233 4.38 -24.13 -13.42
CA CYS A 233 5.01 -23.99 -14.74
C CYS A 233 5.56 -22.59 -14.99
N VAL A 234 4.90 -21.57 -14.44
CA VAL A 234 5.32 -20.17 -14.54
C VAL A 234 6.40 -19.85 -13.50
N PHE A 235 6.27 -20.35 -12.26
CA PHE A 235 7.13 -19.91 -11.15
C PHE A 235 8.26 -20.86 -10.77
N GLY A 236 8.35 -22.05 -11.37
CA GLY A 236 9.38 -23.04 -11.03
C GLY A 236 9.37 -23.46 -9.55
N THR A 237 10.23 -24.41 -9.16
CA THR A 237 10.32 -24.90 -7.77
C THR A 237 11.32 -24.11 -6.91
N THR A 238 11.65 -22.88 -7.29
CA THR A 238 12.56 -22.02 -6.53
C THR A 238 11.93 -20.63 -6.44
N ARG A 239 11.18 -20.38 -5.36
CA ARG A 239 10.98 -18.99 -4.91
C ARG A 239 12.35 -18.49 -4.46
N GLU A 240 13.13 -17.93 -5.38
CA GLU A 240 14.05 -16.88 -4.96
C GLU A 240 13.17 -15.80 -4.32
N PRO A 241 13.52 -15.32 -3.10
CA PRO A 241 12.75 -14.25 -2.48
C PRO A 241 12.68 -13.10 -3.49
N ALA A 242 11.48 -12.55 -3.71
CA ALA A 242 11.30 -11.40 -4.58
C ALA A 242 12.21 -10.28 -4.04
N GLU A 243 13.34 -10.05 -4.73
CA GLU A 243 14.31 -9.05 -4.33
C GLU A 243 13.89 -7.72 -4.94
N LEU A 244 13.42 -6.80 -4.09
CA LEU A 244 13.10 -5.45 -4.53
C LEU A 244 14.39 -4.63 -4.62
N GLY A 245 14.81 -4.28 -5.84
CA GLY A 245 15.94 -3.38 -6.08
C GLY A 245 15.51 -1.91 -6.19
N LEU A 246 16.10 -1.03 -5.38
CA LEU A 246 15.96 0.43 -5.48
C LEU A 246 17.31 1.05 -5.85
N ASN A 247 17.32 1.98 -6.81
CA ASN A 247 18.51 2.79 -7.11
C ASN A 247 18.34 4.18 -6.50
N LEU A 248 19.25 4.58 -5.62
CA LEU A 248 19.29 5.87 -4.93
C LEU A 248 20.39 6.74 -5.55
N TYR A 249 20.00 7.64 -6.45
CA TYR A 249 20.93 8.58 -7.11
C TYR A 249 21.25 9.81 -6.28
N GLN A 250 20.37 10.17 -5.35
CA GLN A 250 20.51 11.25 -4.37
C GLN A 250 19.42 11.11 -3.32
N GLY A 251 19.60 11.72 -2.15
CA GLY A 251 18.56 11.80 -1.13
C GLY A 251 18.75 10.85 0.04
N VAL A 252 17.71 10.73 0.85
CA VAL A 252 17.62 9.83 1.99
C VAL A 252 16.27 9.17 1.92
N ALA A 253 16.27 7.85 1.76
CA ALA A 253 15.11 6.99 1.76
C ALA A 253 15.04 6.25 3.09
N ARG A 254 13.87 6.29 3.73
CA ARG A 254 13.54 5.43 4.86
C ARG A 254 12.65 4.30 4.38
N ILE A 255 13.09 3.08 4.59
CA ILE A 255 12.40 1.85 4.21
C ILE A 255 11.74 1.31 5.48
N THR A 256 10.43 1.11 5.44
CA THR A 256 9.65 0.54 6.54
C THR A 256 8.81 -0.65 6.10
N ASN A 257 8.27 -1.37 7.09
CA ASN A 257 7.31 -2.47 6.90
C ASN A 257 7.84 -3.64 6.07
N LEU A 258 9.14 -3.94 6.16
CA LEU A 258 9.65 -5.20 5.65
C LEU A 258 9.07 -6.34 6.48
N THR A 259 8.63 -7.40 5.82
CA THR A 259 8.05 -8.60 6.44
C THR A 259 8.92 -9.83 6.19
N VAL A 260 8.57 -10.96 6.80
CA VAL A 260 9.34 -12.22 6.66
C VAL A 260 9.30 -12.70 5.20
N GLY A 261 10.48 -13.04 4.65
CA GLY A 261 10.62 -13.52 3.28
C GLY A 261 10.74 -12.43 2.22
N GLN A 262 10.64 -11.16 2.60
CA GLN A 262 10.98 -10.03 1.73
C GLN A 262 12.48 -9.70 1.83
N THR A 263 13.10 -9.51 0.67
CA THR A 263 14.45 -8.95 0.55
C THR A 263 14.36 -7.65 -0.22
N ILE A 264 14.97 -6.60 0.30
CA ILE A 264 15.12 -5.33 -0.40
C ILE A 264 16.59 -4.97 -0.47
N SER A 265 17.01 -4.44 -1.62
CA SER A 265 18.35 -3.95 -1.90
C SER A 265 18.25 -2.50 -2.35
N VAL A 266 19.00 -1.60 -1.72
CA VAL A 266 19.13 -0.19 -2.09
C VAL A 266 20.54 0.07 -2.57
N SER A 267 20.69 0.32 -3.86
CA SER A 267 21.95 0.62 -4.53
C SER A 267 22.16 2.12 -4.65
N SER A 268 23.30 2.59 -4.16
CA SER A 268 23.84 3.92 -4.39
C SER A 268 25.08 3.82 -5.30
N PRO A 269 25.64 4.93 -5.79
CA PRO A 269 26.91 4.89 -6.53
C PRO A 269 28.11 4.29 -5.78
N LEU A 270 28.03 4.11 -4.46
CA LEU A 270 29.15 3.60 -3.63
C LEU A 270 28.94 2.18 -3.09
N ALA A 271 27.68 1.78 -2.87
CA ALA A 271 27.33 0.50 -2.25
C ALA A 271 25.89 0.10 -2.50
N THR A 272 25.64 -1.20 -2.35
CA THR A 272 24.30 -1.78 -2.21
C THR A 272 24.08 -2.20 -0.77
N ALA A 273 23.01 -1.71 -0.15
CA ALA A 273 22.56 -2.15 1.17
C ALA A 273 21.36 -3.08 1.03
N SER A 274 21.42 -4.27 1.62
CA SER A 274 20.34 -5.26 1.59
C SER A 274 19.89 -5.67 2.98
N SER A 275 18.56 -5.80 3.14
CA SER A 275 17.92 -6.31 4.34
C SER A 275 17.06 -7.50 3.96
N ALA A 276 17.25 -8.62 4.66
CA ALA A 276 16.46 -9.83 4.50
C ALA A 276 15.68 -10.08 5.79
N GLY A 277 14.37 -9.85 5.77
CA GLY A 277 13.49 -10.06 6.92
C GLY A 277 12.97 -8.78 7.57
N PRO A 278 12.17 -8.95 8.64
CA PRO A 278 11.25 -7.92 9.08
C PRO A 278 11.96 -6.73 9.71
N GLY A 279 11.64 -5.52 9.25
CA GLY A 279 12.21 -4.33 9.85
C GLY A 279 12.19 -3.05 9.03
N SER A 280 13.06 -2.12 9.44
CA SER A 280 13.25 -0.82 8.81
C SER A 280 14.72 -0.40 8.82
N PHE A 281 15.11 0.35 7.80
CA PHE A 281 16.42 0.96 7.68
C PHE A 281 16.33 2.27 6.88
N VAL A 282 17.40 3.06 6.93
CA VAL A 282 17.57 4.25 6.10
C VAL A 282 18.78 4.05 5.21
N ALA A 283 18.64 4.44 3.95
CA ALA A 283 19.72 4.56 2.99
C ALA A 283 19.74 5.99 2.44
N GLY A 284 20.91 6.60 2.41
CA GLY A 284 21.13 7.95 1.94
C GLY A 284 22.33 8.04 1.03
N TYR A 285 22.29 8.96 0.07
CA TYR A 285 23.43 9.30 -0.77
C TYR A 285 23.43 10.80 -1.10
N HIS A 286 24.60 11.42 -0.92
CA HIS A 286 24.82 12.84 -1.15
C HIS A 286 25.84 13.05 -2.28
N PRO A 287 25.41 13.41 -3.51
CA PRO A 287 26.31 13.44 -4.67
C PRO A 287 27.43 14.48 -4.57
N GLN A 288 27.21 15.61 -3.91
CA GLN A 288 28.23 16.67 -3.82
C GLN A 288 29.40 16.32 -2.90
N THR A 289 29.14 15.55 -1.85
CA THR A 289 30.17 15.06 -0.91
C THR A 289 30.64 13.65 -1.27
N ASN A 290 29.95 13.00 -2.23
CA ASN A 290 30.12 11.61 -2.59
C ASN A 290 30.14 10.70 -1.36
N GLU A 291 29.11 10.85 -0.51
CA GLU A 291 28.96 10.12 0.74
C GLU A 291 27.63 9.38 0.75
N ALA A 292 27.65 8.09 1.11
CA ALA A 292 26.46 7.29 1.38
C ALA A 292 26.32 7.04 2.89
N ILE A 293 25.09 7.04 3.41
CA ILE A 293 24.79 6.78 4.82
C ILE A 293 23.78 5.66 4.90
N PHE A 294 24.08 4.64 5.69
CA PHE A 294 23.17 3.52 5.95
C PHE A 294 22.92 3.40 7.44
N THR A 295 21.65 3.24 7.83
CA THR A 295 21.24 3.11 9.23
C THR A 295 20.26 1.97 9.39
N ALA A 296 20.62 0.95 10.17
CA ALA A 296 19.75 -0.16 10.52
C ALA A 296 18.97 0.17 11.80
N TYR A 297 17.65 0.00 11.83
CA TYR A 297 16.84 0.24 13.04
C TYR A 297 16.46 -1.06 13.74
N SER A 298 15.86 -2.01 13.03
CA SER A 298 15.24 -3.18 13.68
C SER A 298 15.74 -4.54 13.19
N ALA A 299 16.37 -4.61 12.02
CA ALA A 299 17.00 -5.81 11.49
C ALA A 299 18.45 -5.53 11.08
N PRO A 300 19.34 -6.53 11.06
CA PRO A 300 20.66 -6.38 10.49
C PRO A 300 20.59 -5.93 9.02
N LEU A 301 21.46 -5.00 8.63
CA LEU A 301 21.56 -4.50 7.26
C LEU A 301 22.93 -4.87 6.69
N THR A 302 22.97 -5.59 5.57
CA THR A 302 24.23 -5.90 4.89
C THR A 302 24.55 -4.78 3.91
N VAL A 303 25.67 -4.07 4.11
CA VAL A 303 26.14 -3.03 3.19
C VAL A 303 27.34 -3.57 2.43
N THR A 304 27.22 -3.67 1.11
CA THR A 304 28.26 -4.17 0.20
C THR A 304 28.79 -3.03 -0.67
N PRO A 305 29.97 -2.48 -0.36
CA PRO A 305 30.61 -1.48 -1.20
C PRO A 305 31.08 -2.08 -2.52
N LEU A 306 31.22 -1.23 -3.55
CA LEU A 306 31.72 -1.67 -4.86
C LEU A 306 33.19 -2.13 -4.81
N SER A 307 33.97 -1.65 -3.84
CA SER A 307 35.43 -1.82 -3.78
C SER A 307 35.94 -2.63 -2.59
N SER A 308 35.06 -3.08 -1.68
CA SER A 308 35.49 -3.76 -0.44
C SER A 308 34.53 -4.87 -0.01
N ALA A 309 34.94 -5.62 1.02
CA ALA A 309 34.12 -6.67 1.60
C ALA A 309 32.82 -6.10 2.21
N PRO A 310 31.72 -6.88 2.23
CA PRO A 310 30.48 -6.50 2.89
C PRO A 310 30.64 -6.27 4.40
N LEU A 311 29.87 -5.32 4.92
CA LEU A 311 29.71 -5.03 6.35
C LEU A 311 28.27 -5.34 6.77
N VAL A 312 28.09 -6.16 7.81
CA VAL A 312 26.77 -6.36 8.42
C VAL A 312 26.60 -5.38 9.56
N LEU A 313 25.71 -4.40 9.39
CA LEU A 313 25.33 -3.46 10.43
C LEU A 313 24.33 -4.11 11.38
N PRO A 314 24.61 -4.18 12.69
CA PRO A 314 23.61 -4.63 13.65
C PRO A 314 22.43 -3.64 13.73
N PRO A 315 21.27 -4.06 14.25
CA PRO A 315 20.17 -3.14 14.56
C PRO A 315 20.64 -1.97 15.41
N TYR A 316 20.07 -0.79 15.19
CA TYR A 316 20.39 0.48 15.85
C TYR A 316 21.83 0.95 15.62
N HIS A 317 22.38 0.74 14.42
CA HIS A 317 23.70 1.25 14.04
C HIS A 317 23.62 1.99 12.71
N ALA A 318 24.54 2.93 12.54
CA ALA A 318 24.74 3.66 11.30
C ALA A 318 26.20 3.56 10.84
N VAL A 319 26.40 3.63 9.52
CA VAL A 319 27.73 3.78 8.91
C VAL A 319 27.64 4.78 7.77
N ALA A 320 28.69 5.58 7.63
CA ALA A 320 28.92 6.39 6.44
C ALA A 320 29.93 5.67 5.54
N LEU A 321 29.81 5.86 4.24
CA LEU A 321 30.68 5.29 3.22
C LEU A 321 31.09 6.39 2.25
N THR A 322 32.39 6.51 2.03
CA THR A 322 32.99 7.38 1.01
C THR A 322 33.74 6.50 0.00
N PRO A 323 34.32 7.07 -1.08
CA PRO A 323 35.19 6.30 -1.98
C PRO A 323 36.41 5.68 -1.29
N GLU A 324 36.84 6.21 -0.15
CA GLU A 324 37.94 5.63 0.64
C GLU A 324 37.53 4.40 1.46
N GLY A 325 36.22 4.11 1.55
CA GLY A 325 35.67 2.97 2.28
C GLY A 325 34.80 3.38 3.47
N PHE A 326 34.55 2.42 4.35
CA PHE A 326 33.66 2.63 5.49
C PHE A 326 34.25 3.60 6.52
N GLY A 327 33.42 4.56 6.93
CA GLY A 327 33.63 5.32 8.16
C GLY A 327 33.36 4.47 9.41
N PRO A 328 33.51 5.05 10.60
CA PRO A 328 33.25 4.34 11.85
C PRO A 328 31.77 3.96 11.98
N VAL A 329 31.51 2.73 12.41
CA VAL A 329 30.16 2.28 12.78
C VAL A 329 29.75 2.96 14.08
N ARG A 330 28.61 3.66 14.07
CA ARG A 330 28.08 4.43 15.21
C ARG A 330 26.81 3.77 15.74
N ALA A 331 26.76 3.50 17.03
CA ALA A 331 25.51 3.11 17.68
C ALA A 331 24.55 4.32 17.72
N LEU A 332 23.27 4.07 17.43
CA LEU A 332 22.23 5.08 17.58
C LEU A 332 21.88 5.22 19.06
N LEU A 333 21.77 6.46 19.53
CA LEU A 333 21.25 6.75 20.86
C LEU A 333 19.81 6.23 20.96
N ARG A 334 19.60 5.21 21.79
CA ARG A 334 18.25 4.78 22.18
C ARG A 334 17.75 5.77 23.23
N LEU A 335 16.97 6.75 22.82
CA LEU A 335 16.20 7.53 23.78
C LEU A 335 15.10 6.59 24.31
N TYR A 336 15.32 5.99 25.48
CA TYR A 336 14.30 5.23 26.16
C TYR A 336 13.33 6.25 26.77
N VAL A 337 12.22 6.51 26.08
CA VAL A 337 11.11 7.26 26.66
C VAL A 337 10.25 6.22 27.39
N PRO A 338 10.28 6.14 28.72
CA PRO A 338 9.35 5.28 29.44
C PRO A 338 7.94 5.78 29.14
N VAL A 339 7.18 5.01 28.39
CA VAL A 339 5.74 5.24 28.24
C VAL A 339 5.14 4.89 29.59
N VAL A 340 4.83 5.92 30.38
CA VAL A 340 4.02 5.75 31.58
C VAL A 340 2.62 5.41 31.07
N VAL A 341 2.32 4.12 30.97
CA VAL A 341 0.96 3.65 30.78
C VAL A 341 0.24 4.00 32.08
N GLY A 342 -0.61 5.03 32.02
CA GLY A 342 -1.43 5.44 33.16
C GLY A 342 -2.33 4.30 33.64
N PRO A 343 -2.79 4.36 34.90
CA PRO A 343 -3.56 3.30 35.54
C PRO A 343 -4.89 2.98 34.84
#